data_AF-A0AAV0ZXS8-F1
#
_entry.id   AF-A0AAV0ZXS8-F1
#
_cell.length_a   1.000
_cell.length_b   1.000
_cell.length_c   1.000
_cell.angle_alpha   90.00
_cell.angle_beta   90.00
_cell.angle_gamma   90.00
#
_symmetry.space_group_name_H-M   'P 1'
#
loop_
_entity.id
_entity.type
_entity.pdbx_description
1 polymer ?
#
loop_
_entity_poly.entity_id
_entity_poly.type
_entity_poly.pdbx_seq_one_letter_code
_entity_poly.pdbx_strand_id
1 'polypeptide(L)'
;MYNLKVLKFSHVYCSSYNSPLKVGQKFREGASLFSCLSDIISLFNFGSSKKNYLKSVFARLKYNQICWDDNLLKKNDDVNRMNLLKNEIIDEDLEEVNIDEQYSPLKLIDDSCFISLELNNFFESCLPKLLQGCKKVLLYSTLKHGISLRTMIRKTAQITTPALLVAGDMQGAVFGALLDCPLIPTTRPKYQGTHQTFVFTNVYGHPRIFLPTGVNRYYYLCSNDSLAIGGGGGFALRLDGDLLTGTSGPCETFGNRCLAHSPEFELKNVELWGFTHA
;
A
#
# COMPACT_ATOMS: atom_id res chain seq x y z
N MET A 1 -57.91 -6.11 2.88
CA MET A 1 -58.06 -5.46 4.19
C MET A 1 -57.09 -4.28 4.25
N TYR A 2 -57.66 -3.09 4.43
CA TYR A 2 -57.08 -1.78 4.75
C TYR A 2 -56.15 -1.02 3.77
N ASN A 3 -56.79 -0.03 3.13
CA ASN A 3 -56.33 1.31 2.72
C ASN A 3 -55.43 2.02 3.76
N LEU A 4 -54.57 2.96 3.33
CA LEU A 4 -54.78 4.41 3.54
C LEU A 4 -53.66 5.32 2.95
N LYS A 5 -54.12 6.29 2.15
CA LYS A 5 -53.76 7.73 2.03
C LYS A 5 -52.32 8.23 1.87
N VAL A 6 -52.16 8.92 0.73
CA VAL A 6 -51.39 10.14 0.44
C VAL A 6 -51.33 11.13 1.62
N LEU A 7 -50.15 11.71 1.90
CA LEU A 7 -49.99 13.11 2.32
C LEU A 7 -48.62 13.69 1.93
N LYS A 8 -48.70 14.89 1.34
CA LYS A 8 -47.64 15.83 0.95
C LYS A 8 -46.70 16.19 2.11
N PHE A 9 -45.42 16.42 1.82
CA PHE A 9 -44.74 17.68 2.19
C PHE A 9 -43.66 18.04 1.15
N SER A 10 -43.97 19.07 0.38
CA SER A 10 -43.04 19.95 -0.33
C SER A 10 -42.57 21.08 0.61
N HIS A 11 -41.40 21.65 0.31
CA HIS A 11 -40.61 22.69 1.02
C HIS A 11 -39.46 22.06 1.81
N VAL A 12 -38.21 22.10 1.35
CA VAL A 12 -37.45 23.32 1.04
C VAL A 12 -36.68 23.18 -0.29
N TYR A 13 -37.06 24.01 -1.27
CA TYR A 13 -36.20 24.38 -2.38
C TYR A 13 -35.38 25.61 -1.97
N CYS A 14 -34.07 25.56 -2.18
CA CYS A 14 -33.25 26.70 -2.59
C CYS A 14 -31.98 26.12 -3.25
N SER A 15 -32.08 25.69 -4.51
CA SER A 15 -31.80 26.50 -5.70
C SER A 15 -30.29 26.69 -5.95
N SER A 16 -29.73 25.86 -6.82
CA SER A 16 -29.03 26.35 -8.00
C SER A 16 -28.74 25.20 -8.98
N TYR A 17 -29.18 25.41 -10.23
CA TYR A 17 -28.92 24.64 -11.45
C TYR A 17 -29.79 23.39 -11.73
N ASN A 18 -31.04 23.67 -12.11
CA ASN A 18 -31.76 22.89 -13.11
C ASN A 18 -31.18 23.17 -14.51
N SER A 19 -30.77 22.12 -15.23
CA SER A 19 -30.99 22.07 -16.67
C SER A 19 -31.39 20.64 -17.07
N PRO A 20 -32.42 20.46 -17.92
CA PRO A 20 -32.87 19.14 -18.35
C PRO A 20 -31.86 18.54 -19.32
N LEU A 21 -31.48 17.28 -19.09
CA LEU A 21 -30.68 16.48 -20.01
C LEU A 21 -31.36 16.43 -21.39
N LYS A 22 -30.79 17.13 -22.37
CA LYS A 22 -31.08 16.88 -23.79
C LYS A 22 -30.49 15.52 -24.15
N VAL A 23 -31.38 14.54 -24.24
CA VAL A 23 -31.16 13.26 -24.93
C VAL A 23 -30.77 13.58 -26.37
N GLY A 24 -29.59 13.16 -26.80
CA GLY A 24 -29.18 13.28 -28.20
C GLY A 24 -27.69 13.42 -28.44
N GLN A 25 -26.87 12.48 -27.97
CA GLN A 25 -25.62 12.17 -28.65
C GLN A 25 -25.54 10.66 -28.86
N LYS A 26 -25.58 10.25 -30.13
CA LYS A 26 -25.35 8.88 -30.56
C LYS A 26 -23.92 8.50 -30.16
N PHE A 27 -23.77 7.61 -29.20
CA PHE A 27 -22.52 6.89 -29.01
C PHE A 27 -22.22 6.12 -30.30
N ARG A 28 -21.01 6.30 -30.83
CA ARG A 28 -20.58 5.64 -32.08
C ARG A 28 -20.66 4.12 -31.86
N GLU A 29 -21.40 3.43 -32.72
CA GLU A 29 -21.43 1.96 -32.72
C GLU A 29 -19.99 1.42 -32.84
N GLY A 30 -19.59 0.58 -31.88
CA GLY A 30 -18.25 -0.01 -31.80
C GLY A 30 -17.29 0.65 -30.80
N ALA A 31 -17.72 1.63 -30.00
CA ALA A 31 -16.87 2.24 -28.99
C ALA A 31 -16.77 1.37 -27.72
N SER A 32 -15.56 1.15 -27.19
CA SER A 32 -15.38 0.34 -25.98
C SER A 32 -15.95 1.06 -24.75
N LEU A 33 -16.39 0.32 -23.73
CA LEU A 33 -16.89 0.86 -22.45
C LEU A 33 -15.99 1.95 -21.86
N PHE A 34 -14.69 1.90 -22.13
CA PHE A 34 -13.70 2.87 -21.69
C PHE A 34 -13.89 4.27 -22.31
N SER A 35 -14.31 4.38 -23.57
CA SER A 35 -14.59 5.68 -24.18
C SER A 35 -15.87 6.29 -23.62
N CYS A 36 -16.89 5.45 -23.37
CA CYS A 36 -18.16 5.87 -22.79
C CYS A 36 -17.98 6.39 -21.34
N LEU A 37 -17.09 5.76 -20.58
CA LEU A 37 -16.78 6.14 -19.19
C LEU A 37 -15.90 7.40 -19.10
N SER A 38 -14.96 7.59 -20.04
CA SER A 38 -14.18 8.82 -20.19
C SER A 38 -15.11 10.03 -20.39
N ASP A 39 -16.13 9.86 -21.24
CA ASP A 39 -17.10 10.91 -21.54
C ASP A 39 -17.94 11.24 -20.29
N ILE A 40 -18.33 10.25 -19.48
CA ILE A 40 -19.06 10.46 -18.21
C ILE A 40 -18.22 11.25 -17.20
N ILE A 41 -16.93 10.94 -17.05
CA ILE A 41 -16.03 11.69 -16.13
C ILE A 41 -15.86 13.15 -16.60
N SER A 42 -15.93 13.39 -17.90
CA SER A 42 -15.84 14.74 -18.48
C SER A 42 -17.14 15.55 -18.36
N LEU A 43 -18.30 14.88 -18.31
CA LEU A 43 -19.63 15.51 -18.20
C LEU A 43 -19.98 15.99 -16.78
N PHE A 44 -19.28 15.48 -15.75
CA PHE A 44 -19.50 15.87 -14.36
C PHE A 44 -18.29 16.62 -13.78
N ASN A 45 -18.49 17.88 -13.38
CA ASN A 45 -17.48 18.68 -12.68
C ASN A 45 -17.29 18.19 -11.24
N PHE A 46 -16.55 17.10 -11.07
CA PHE A 46 -16.11 16.63 -9.76
C PHE A 46 -14.83 17.34 -9.32
N GLY A 47 -14.78 17.75 -8.05
CA GLY A 47 -13.56 18.25 -7.41
C GLY A 47 -12.42 17.22 -7.45
N SER A 48 -11.17 17.71 -7.41
CA SER A 48 -9.95 16.94 -7.69
C SER A 48 -9.83 15.64 -6.89
N SER A 49 -10.31 15.62 -5.65
CA SER A 49 -10.31 14.44 -4.77
C SER A 49 -11.23 13.32 -5.29
N LYS A 50 -12.44 13.67 -5.77
CA LYS A 50 -13.40 12.69 -6.32
C LYS A 50 -12.96 12.12 -7.67
N LYS A 51 -12.21 12.89 -8.48
CA LYS A 51 -11.61 12.39 -9.73
C LYS A 51 -10.55 11.31 -9.47
N ASN A 52 -9.77 11.47 -8.40
CA ASN A 52 -8.74 10.49 -8.04
C ASN A 52 -9.35 9.21 -7.44
N TYR A 53 -10.42 9.34 -6.65
CA TYR A 53 -11.20 8.21 -6.15
C TYR A 53 -11.83 7.39 -7.30
N LEU A 54 -12.46 8.05 -8.27
CA LEU A 54 -13.03 7.35 -9.42
C LEU A 54 -11.94 6.64 -10.22
N LYS A 55 -10.78 7.28 -10.44
CA LYS A 55 -9.64 6.64 -11.12
C LYS A 55 -9.14 5.38 -10.38
N SER A 56 -9.11 5.38 -9.05
CA SER A 56 -8.67 4.22 -8.27
C SER A 56 -9.70 3.09 -8.28
N VAL A 57 -11.00 3.40 -8.23
CA VAL A 57 -12.09 2.43 -8.39
C VAL A 57 -12.03 1.78 -9.78
N PHE A 58 -11.82 2.57 -10.84
CA PHE A 58 -11.69 2.05 -12.20
C PHE A 58 -10.42 1.20 -12.40
N ALA A 59 -9.31 1.55 -11.76
CA ALA A 59 -8.11 0.72 -11.76
C ALA A 59 -8.35 -0.64 -11.06
N ARG A 60 -9.19 -0.66 -10.03
CA ARG A 60 -9.62 -1.87 -9.31
C ARG A 60 -10.50 -2.77 -10.16
N LEU A 61 -11.43 -2.19 -10.90
CA LEU A 61 -12.27 -2.91 -11.87
C LEU A 61 -11.44 -3.48 -13.03
N LYS A 62 -10.36 -2.81 -13.42
CA LYS A 62 -9.41 -3.27 -14.45
C LYS A 62 -8.57 -4.48 -14.00
N TYR A 63 -8.30 -4.59 -12.70
CA TYR A 63 -7.51 -5.67 -12.11
C TYR A 63 -8.33 -6.95 -11.89
N ASN A 64 -9.62 -6.82 -11.55
CA ASN A 64 -10.53 -7.95 -11.39
C ASN A 64 -11.14 -8.39 -12.74
N GLN A 65 -10.35 -8.78 -13.74
CA GLN A 65 -10.87 -9.53 -14.89
C GLN A 65 -11.51 -10.86 -14.43
N ILE A 66 -12.74 -10.80 -13.92
CA ILE A 66 -13.72 -11.85 -14.13
C ILE A 66 -14.00 -11.78 -15.62
N CYS A 67 -13.68 -12.84 -16.35
CA CYS A 67 -14.06 -12.99 -17.75
C CYS A 67 -15.56 -12.72 -17.89
N TRP A 68 -15.93 -11.59 -18.50
CA TRP A 68 -17.27 -11.45 -19.05
C TRP A 68 -17.19 -11.97 -20.47
N ASP A 69 -17.90 -13.07 -20.70
CA ASP A 69 -17.98 -13.77 -21.98
C ASP A 69 -18.43 -12.77 -23.07
N ASP A 70 -17.59 -12.58 -24.10
CA ASP A 70 -17.83 -11.65 -25.23
C ASP A 70 -19.01 -12.08 -26.14
N ASN A 71 -19.76 -13.12 -25.76
CA ASN A 71 -20.82 -13.72 -26.58
C ASN A 71 -22.26 -13.41 -26.15
N LEU A 72 -22.48 -12.48 -25.21
CA LEU A 72 -23.85 -12.02 -24.84
C LEU A 72 -24.23 -10.67 -25.45
N LEU A 73 -23.53 -10.25 -26.50
CA LEU A 73 -23.88 -9.12 -27.35
C LEU A 73 -24.87 -9.55 -28.44
N LYS A 74 -26.14 -9.71 -28.07
CA LYS A 74 -27.30 -9.60 -28.98
C LYS A 74 -28.61 -9.63 -28.21
N LYS A 75 -28.99 -8.48 -27.64
CA LYS A 75 -30.31 -7.84 -27.78
C LYS A 75 -30.47 -6.72 -26.76
N ASN A 76 -30.99 -5.60 -27.28
CA ASN A 76 -31.46 -4.41 -26.58
C ASN A 76 -31.92 -4.65 -25.13
N ASP A 77 -31.14 -4.21 -24.15
CA ASP A 77 -31.60 -4.00 -22.76
C ASP A 77 -30.64 -3.10 -21.93
N ASP A 78 -29.99 -2.12 -22.58
CA ASP A 78 -29.00 -1.25 -21.92
C ASP A 78 -29.60 -0.30 -20.87
N VAL A 79 -30.89 0.04 -21.00
CA VAL A 79 -31.58 0.96 -20.09
C VAL A 79 -31.91 0.30 -18.75
N ASN A 80 -32.23 -1.00 -18.76
CA ASN A 80 -32.53 -1.74 -17.52
C ASN A 80 -31.28 -2.03 -16.70
N ARG A 81 -30.13 -2.28 -17.33
CA ARG A 81 -28.84 -2.45 -16.62
C ARG A 81 -28.31 -1.17 -16.00
N MET A 82 -28.50 -0.02 -16.64
CA MET A 82 -28.12 1.29 -16.07
C MET A 82 -29.03 1.70 -14.91
N ASN A 83 -30.28 1.27 -14.89
CA ASN A 83 -31.17 1.43 -13.73
C ASN A 83 -30.84 0.43 -12.61
N LEU A 84 -30.37 -0.79 -12.93
CA LEU A 84 -29.84 -1.73 -11.93
C LEU A 84 -28.55 -1.21 -11.28
N LEU A 85 -27.62 -0.67 -12.07
CA LEU A 85 -26.42 0.00 -11.55
C LEU A 85 -26.76 1.28 -10.78
N LYS A 86 -27.75 2.06 -11.22
CA LYS A 86 -28.26 3.18 -10.42
C LYS A 86 -28.82 2.70 -9.10
N ASN A 87 -29.61 1.62 -9.06
CA ASN A 87 -30.21 1.13 -7.84
C ASN A 87 -29.17 0.46 -6.92
N GLU A 88 -28.17 -0.26 -7.45
CA GLU A 88 -27.03 -0.75 -6.66
C GLU A 88 -26.15 0.39 -6.11
N ILE A 89 -26.09 1.53 -6.79
CA ILE A 89 -25.36 2.73 -6.31
C ILE A 89 -26.22 3.59 -5.35
N ILE A 90 -27.55 3.42 -5.36
CA ILE A 90 -28.50 4.27 -4.60
C ILE A 90 -29.05 3.54 -3.35
N ASP A 91 -29.05 2.21 -3.29
CA ASP A 91 -29.54 1.42 -2.14
C ASP A 91 -28.50 1.16 -1.03
N GLU A 92 -27.27 1.69 -1.14
CA GLU A 92 -26.48 1.95 0.07
C GLU A 92 -26.94 3.29 0.65
N ASP A 93 -28.04 3.20 1.40
CA ASP A 93 -28.61 4.26 2.21
C ASP A 93 -27.50 5.04 2.92
N LEU A 94 -27.47 6.33 2.62
CA LEU A 94 -26.78 7.37 3.36
C LEU A 94 -27.36 7.45 4.77
N GLU A 95 -27.05 6.47 5.62
CA GLU A 95 -26.84 6.81 7.02
C GLU A 95 -25.58 7.68 7.06
N GLU A 96 -25.70 8.89 7.61
CA GLU A 96 -24.55 9.66 8.06
C GLU A 96 -23.85 8.85 9.16
N VAL A 97 -23.10 7.83 8.76
CA VAL A 97 -22.17 7.14 9.64
C VAL A 97 -21.06 8.15 9.87
N ASN A 98 -20.97 8.60 11.11
CA ASN A 98 -19.88 9.40 11.62
C ASN A 98 -18.58 8.58 11.48
N ILE A 99 -17.88 8.71 10.34
CA ILE A 99 -16.59 8.05 10.09
C ILE A 99 -15.50 8.89 10.79
N ASP A 100 -15.61 8.96 12.12
CA ASP A 100 -14.44 8.99 12.97
C ASP A 100 -14.12 7.52 13.31
N GLU A 101 -12.87 7.13 13.09
CA GLU A 101 -12.32 5.84 13.50
C GLU A 101 -12.93 4.57 12.88
N GLN A 102 -12.69 4.28 11.59
CA GLN A 102 -12.35 2.91 11.14
C GLN A 102 -12.04 2.85 9.62
N TYR A 103 -10.90 2.24 9.29
CA TYR A 103 -10.41 1.86 7.95
C TYR A 103 -10.06 2.96 6.93
N SER A 104 -8.75 3.17 6.71
CA SER A 104 -8.27 3.61 5.39
C SER A 104 -6.83 3.14 5.12
N PRO A 105 -6.61 2.25 4.12
CA PRO A 105 -5.29 2.01 3.52
C PRO A 105 -4.62 3.28 2.98
N LEU A 106 -5.40 4.35 2.79
CA LEU A 106 -4.95 5.64 2.25
C LEU A 106 -4.08 6.43 3.22
N LYS A 107 -4.29 6.32 4.55
CA LYS A 107 -3.46 7.04 5.54
C LYS A 107 -2.01 6.56 5.58
N LEU A 108 -1.77 5.32 5.17
CA LEU A 108 -0.44 4.71 5.08
C LEU A 108 0.39 5.29 3.92
N ILE A 109 -0.29 5.62 2.82
CA ILE A 109 0.32 6.10 1.58
C ILE A 109 0.77 7.56 1.74
N ASP A 110 0.05 8.36 2.54
CA ASP A 110 0.40 9.77 2.77
C ASP A 110 1.62 9.94 3.69
N ASP A 111 1.94 8.93 4.51
CA ASP A 111 3.04 8.99 5.48
C ASP A 111 4.36 8.38 4.99
N SER A 112 4.34 7.59 3.89
CA SER A 112 5.51 6.92 3.35
C SER A 112 6.06 7.61 2.10
N CYS A 113 7.38 7.68 1.97
CA CYS A 113 8.06 8.08 0.74
C CYS A 113 8.36 6.90 -0.20
N PHE A 114 8.16 5.65 0.25
CA PHE A 114 8.56 4.45 -0.49
C PHE A 114 7.41 3.47 -0.75
N ILE A 115 6.47 3.35 0.19
CA ILE A 115 5.40 2.36 0.12
C ILE A 115 4.33 2.85 -0.86
N SER A 116 4.48 2.42 -2.11
CA SER A 116 3.43 2.52 -3.12
C SER A 116 2.30 1.53 -2.82
N LEU A 117 1.13 1.72 -3.44
CA LEU A 117 0.01 0.79 -3.33
C LEU A 117 0.41 -0.64 -3.76
N GLU A 118 1.20 -0.76 -4.82
CA GLU A 118 1.72 -2.03 -5.31
C GLU A 118 2.61 -2.72 -4.26
N LEU A 119 3.56 -1.96 -3.69
CA LEU A 119 4.47 -2.49 -2.68
C LEU A 119 3.73 -2.86 -1.38
N ASN A 120 2.72 -2.08 -0.99
CA ASN A 120 1.88 -2.42 0.16
C ASN A 120 1.11 -3.72 -0.04
N ASN A 121 0.50 -3.90 -1.21
CA ASN A 121 -0.22 -5.14 -1.56
C ASN A 121 0.73 -6.34 -1.59
N PHE A 122 1.95 -6.14 -2.10
CA PHE A 122 2.99 -7.16 -2.05
C PHE A 122 3.30 -7.58 -0.61
N PHE A 123 3.51 -6.63 0.30
CA PHE A 123 3.74 -6.96 1.71
C PHE A 123 2.57 -7.71 2.35
N GLU A 124 1.31 -7.30 2.11
CA GLU A 124 0.14 -8.03 2.65
C GLU A 124 0.15 -9.51 2.25
N SER A 125 0.60 -9.83 1.03
CA SER A 125 0.66 -11.21 0.55
C SER A 125 1.81 -12.05 1.14
N CYS A 126 2.87 -11.41 1.64
CA CYS A 126 4.10 -12.09 2.06
C CYS A 126 4.40 -11.99 3.55
N LEU A 127 3.71 -11.12 4.29
CA LEU A 127 3.87 -11.01 5.72
C LEU A 127 3.46 -12.30 6.44
N PRO A 128 4.12 -12.65 7.56
CA PRO A 128 3.67 -13.73 8.43
C PRO A 128 2.18 -13.60 8.74
N LYS A 129 1.45 -14.74 8.81
CA LYS A 129 -0.01 -14.76 9.06
C LYS A 129 -0.44 -13.94 10.28
N LEU A 130 0.41 -13.86 11.30
CA LEU A 130 0.17 -13.07 12.51
C LEU A 130 0.14 -11.56 12.27
N LEU A 131 0.73 -11.09 11.17
CA LEU A 131 0.83 -9.67 10.79
C LEU A 131 -0.12 -9.30 9.65
N GLN A 132 -0.77 -10.29 9.02
CA GLN A 132 -1.74 -10.05 7.95
C GLN A 132 -2.99 -9.37 8.51
N GLY A 133 -3.43 -8.29 7.86
CA GLY A 133 -4.56 -7.50 8.33
C GLY A 133 -4.26 -6.59 9.53
N CYS A 134 -3.04 -6.61 10.08
CA CYS A 134 -2.63 -5.62 11.07
C CYS A 134 -2.48 -4.23 10.44
N LYS A 135 -2.76 -3.19 11.23
CA LYS A 135 -2.51 -1.82 10.82
C LYS A 135 -1.00 -1.55 10.87
N LYS A 136 -0.42 -1.09 9.75
CA LYS A 136 0.98 -0.62 9.73
C LYS A 136 1.04 0.82 10.25
N VAL A 137 2.02 1.11 11.10
CA VAL A 137 2.21 2.42 11.72
C VAL A 137 3.67 2.84 11.54
N LEU A 138 3.89 4.07 11.04
CA LEU A 138 5.24 4.62 10.88
C LEU A 138 5.83 4.96 12.25
N LEU A 139 6.80 4.17 12.72
CA LEU A 139 7.48 4.37 13.99
C LEU A 139 8.65 5.35 13.88
N TYR A 140 9.38 5.26 12.77
CA TYR A 140 10.55 6.05 12.49
C TYR A 140 10.68 6.35 11.00
N SER A 141 11.20 7.51 10.68
CA SER A 141 11.52 7.96 9.31
C SER A 141 12.64 8.98 9.42
N THR A 142 13.67 8.89 8.59
CA THR A 142 14.79 9.84 8.64
C THR A 142 14.32 11.28 8.36
N LEU A 143 13.28 11.44 7.54
CA LEU A 143 12.68 12.75 7.23
C LEU A 143 11.96 13.37 8.44
N LYS A 144 11.36 12.55 9.30
CA LYS A 144 10.57 13.03 10.46
C LYS A 144 11.37 13.06 11.77
N HIS A 145 12.37 12.18 11.91
CA HIS A 145 13.01 11.89 13.19
C HIS A 145 14.54 12.10 13.18
N GLY A 146 15.10 12.58 12.07
CA GLY A 146 16.55 12.76 11.88
C GLY A 146 17.27 11.47 11.54
N ILE A 147 18.56 11.55 11.23
CA ILE A 147 19.37 10.49 10.62
C ILE A 147 20.21 9.69 11.65
N SER A 148 19.63 9.34 12.81
CA SER A 148 20.36 8.60 13.85
C SER A 148 19.81 7.19 14.03
N LEU A 149 20.66 6.19 13.80
CA LEU A 149 20.33 4.78 14.05
C LEU A 149 19.93 4.54 15.51
N ARG A 150 20.60 5.21 16.46
CA ARG A 150 20.26 5.12 17.89
C ARG A 150 18.84 5.62 18.16
N THR A 151 18.40 6.68 17.46
CA THR A 151 17.01 7.15 17.54
C THR A 151 16.04 6.10 16.99
N MET A 152 16.35 5.47 15.85
CA MET A 152 15.55 4.39 15.29
C MET A 152 15.44 3.19 16.24
N ILE A 153 16.56 2.74 16.81
CA ILE A 153 16.62 1.65 17.79
C ILE A 153 15.72 1.97 18.99
N ARG A 154 15.80 3.20 19.54
CA ARG A 154 14.93 3.62 20.65
C ARG A 154 13.44 3.60 20.28
N LYS A 155 13.08 3.87 19.02
CA LYS A 155 11.71 3.76 18.53
C LYS A 155 11.23 2.31 18.46
N THR A 156 12.11 1.35 18.17
CA THR A 156 11.75 -0.08 18.15
C THR A 156 11.35 -0.60 19.53
N ALA A 157 11.86 0.00 20.61
CA ALA A 157 11.51 -0.33 22.00
C ALA A 157 10.03 -0.06 22.36
N GLN A 158 9.30 0.64 21.49
CA GLN A 158 7.88 0.96 21.70
C GLN A 158 6.94 -0.18 21.26
N ILE A 159 7.47 -1.18 20.56
CA ILE A 159 6.69 -2.31 20.05
C ILE A 159 7.36 -3.64 20.39
N THR A 160 6.54 -4.68 20.50
CA THR A 160 6.98 -6.08 20.68
C THR A 160 6.65 -6.96 19.48
N THR A 161 5.94 -6.41 18.50
CA THR A 161 5.69 -7.06 17.20
C THR A 161 6.90 -6.88 16.29
N PRO A 162 7.13 -7.75 15.30
CA PRO A 162 8.11 -7.50 14.25
C PRO A 162 7.88 -6.14 13.58
N ALA A 163 8.91 -5.58 12.95
CA ALA A 163 8.82 -4.32 12.23
C ALA A 163 9.40 -4.46 10.83
N LEU A 164 8.79 -3.76 9.88
CA LEU A 164 9.25 -3.68 8.50
C LEU A 164 10.16 -2.45 8.35
N LEU A 165 11.44 -2.71 8.15
CA LEU A 165 12.44 -1.73 7.76
C LEU A 165 12.38 -1.54 6.24
N VAL A 166 12.20 -0.31 5.78
CA VAL A 166 12.17 0.07 4.37
C VAL A 166 13.19 1.17 4.15
N ALA A 167 14.14 0.95 3.26
CA ALA A 167 15.14 1.91 2.84
C ALA A 167 15.09 2.08 1.32
N GLY A 168 15.58 3.21 0.83
CA GLY A 168 15.79 3.39 -0.58
C GLY A 168 17.07 4.12 -0.90
N ASP A 169 17.69 3.75 -2.01
CA ASP A 169 18.89 4.44 -2.52
C ASP A 169 18.52 5.70 -3.30
N MET A 170 19.52 6.55 -3.57
CA MET A 170 19.36 7.74 -4.41
C MET A 170 19.02 7.44 -5.88
N GLN A 171 19.20 6.19 -6.31
CA GLN A 171 18.92 5.73 -7.68
C GLN A 171 17.47 5.20 -7.85
N GLY A 172 16.70 5.11 -6.77
CA GLY A 172 15.29 4.73 -6.77
C GLY A 172 15.00 3.26 -6.42
N ALA A 173 16.00 2.48 -6.01
CA ALA A 173 15.72 1.16 -5.43
C ALA A 173 15.06 1.32 -4.06
N VAL A 174 14.13 0.42 -3.77
CA VAL A 174 13.47 0.26 -2.48
C VAL A 174 13.72 -1.17 -2.03
N PHE A 175 14.32 -1.30 -0.87
CA PHE A 175 14.73 -2.57 -0.29
C PHE A 175 14.63 -2.49 1.23
N GLY A 176 14.78 -3.62 1.90
CA GLY A 176 14.68 -3.63 3.35
C GLY A 176 14.51 -5.02 3.91
N ALA A 177 13.99 -5.08 5.13
CA ALA A 177 13.84 -6.32 5.86
C ALA A 177 12.68 -6.29 6.86
N LEU A 178 12.10 -7.46 7.14
CA LEU A 178 11.29 -7.65 8.33
C LEU A 178 12.20 -8.09 9.48
N LEU A 179 12.15 -7.39 10.61
CA LEU A 179 13.02 -7.62 11.77
C LEU A 179 12.19 -7.85 13.02
N ASP A 180 12.70 -8.69 13.93
CA ASP A 180 12.12 -8.80 15.27
C ASP A 180 12.39 -7.50 16.05
N CYS A 181 11.39 -7.01 16.78
CA CYS A 181 11.52 -5.85 17.66
C CYS A 181 11.21 -6.22 19.12
N PRO A 182 11.84 -5.54 20.09
CA PRO A 182 12.76 -4.42 19.91
C PRO A 182 14.14 -4.82 19.39
N LEU A 183 14.80 -3.93 18.66
CA LEU A 183 16.20 -4.12 18.29
C LEU A 183 17.08 -3.92 19.53
N ILE A 184 17.90 -4.91 19.86
CA ILE A 184 18.75 -4.88 21.05
C ILE A 184 20.20 -4.67 20.61
N PRO A 185 20.80 -3.49 20.84
CA PRO A 185 22.20 -3.25 20.51
C PRO A 185 23.10 -4.12 21.39
N THR A 186 24.07 -4.77 20.76
CA THR A 186 25.07 -5.59 21.45
C THR A 186 26.47 -4.98 21.29
N THR A 187 27.26 -4.95 22.36
CA THR A 187 28.65 -4.44 22.34
C THR A 187 29.60 -5.38 21.62
N ARG A 188 29.32 -6.69 21.66
CA ARG A 188 30.01 -7.71 20.87
C ARG A 188 29.06 -8.20 19.77
N PRO A 189 29.55 -8.43 18.54
CA PRO A 189 28.72 -8.93 17.45
C PRO A 189 28.06 -10.25 17.84
N LYS A 190 26.73 -10.21 18.02
CA LYS A 190 25.92 -11.40 18.30
C LYS A 190 24.72 -11.39 17.38
N TYR A 191 24.61 -12.43 16.56
CA TYR A 191 23.45 -12.60 15.68
C TYR A 191 22.18 -12.77 16.51
N GLN A 192 21.16 -12.04 16.09
CA GLN A 192 19.83 -11.98 16.68
C GLN A 192 18.79 -12.31 15.60
N GLY A 193 17.55 -12.49 16.03
CA GLY A 193 16.41 -12.70 15.15
C GLY A 193 15.95 -14.14 15.03
N THR A 194 14.85 -14.31 14.30
CA THR A 194 14.19 -15.59 14.03
C THR A 194 14.11 -15.89 12.53
N HIS A 195 13.67 -17.11 12.20
CA HIS A 195 13.42 -17.54 10.82
C HIS A 195 12.28 -16.76 10.12
N GLN A 196 11.58 -15.88 10.83
CA GLN A 196 10.58 -14.98 10.25
C GLN A 196 11.21 -13.74 9.62
N THR A 197 12.49 -13.45 9.95
CA THR A 197 13.25 -12.38 9.30
C THR A 197 13.37 -12.69 7.81
N PHE A 198 13.09 -11.71 6.96
CA PHE A 198 13.33 -11.80 5.53
C PHE A 198 13.85 -10.48 5.00
N VAL A 199 14.49 -10.50 3.84
CA VAL A 199 14.89 -9.28 3.11
C VAL A 199 14.12 -9.15 1.81
N PHE A 200 13.95 -7.93 1.32
CA PHE A 200 13.27 -7.66 0.05
C PHE A 200 13.97 -6.58 -0.76
N THR A 201 13.69 -6.54 -2.06
CA THR A 201 14.17 -5.52 -3.00
C THR A 201 13.27 -5.41 -4.22
N ASN A 202 13.22 -4.24 -4.84
CA ASN A 202 12.56 -4.00 -6.13
C ASN A 202 13.55 -3.83 -7.32
N VAL A 203 14.86 -4.03 -7.13
CA VAL A 203 15.89 -3.79 -8.18
C VAL A 203 15.65 -4.61 -9.45
N TYR A 204 14.92 -5.72 -9.36
CA TYR A 204 14.55 -6.57 -10.50
C TYR A 204 13.33 -6.05 -11.30
N GLY A 205 12.90 -4.82 -11.06
CA GLY A 205 11.72 -4.19 -11.68
C GLY A 205 10.39 -4.56 -11.01
N HIS A 206 10.36 -5.56 -10.14
CA HIS A 206 9.22 -5.94 -9.31
C HIS A 206 9.72 -6.32 -7.91
N PRO A 207 8.91 -6.10 -6.85
CA PRO A 207 9.28 -6.50 -5.50
C PRO A 207 9.52 -8.01 -5.39
N ARG A 208 10.61 -8.38 -4.72
CA ARG A 208 10.97 -9.78 -4.42
C ARG A 208 11.40 -9.92 -2.97
N ILE A 209 11.04 -11.03 -2.35
CA ILE A 209 11.43 -11.40 -0.98
C ILE A 209 12.38 -12.59 -1.02
N PHE A 210 13.37 -12.56 -0.14
CA PHE A 210 14.30 -13.66 0.14
C PHE A 210 14.08 -14.11 1.58
N LEU A 211 13.57 -15.31 1.73
CA LEU A 211 13.40 -15.98 3.02
C LEU A 211 14.71 -16.66 3.45
N PRO A 212 14.90 -16.97 4.73
CA PRO A 212 16.07 -17.70 5.18
C PRO A 212 16.22 -19.07 4.50
N THR A 213 17.42 -19.39 4.03
CA THR A 213 17.76 -20.65 3.35
C THR A 213 17.85 -21.83 4.32
N GLY A 214 18.02 -21.57 5.61
CA GLY A 214 18.25 -22.58 6.64
C GLY A 214 19.71 -23.03 6.79
N VAL A 215 20.63 -22.52 5.97
CA VAL A 215 22.07 -22.87 6.03
C VAL A 215 22.71 -22.38 7.34
N ASN A 216 22.27 -21.22 7.85
CA ASN A 216 22.75 -20.64 9.10
C ASN A 216 21.63 -19.81 9.77
N ARG A 217 21.92 -19.27 10.96
CA ARG A 217 21.00 -18.41 11.74
C ARG A 217 21.54 -16.98 11.89
N TYR A 218 22.24 -16.49 10.87
CA TYR A 218 22.89 -15.17 10.88
C TYR A 218 21.92 -14.07 10.39
N TYR A 219 20.78 -13.91 11.06
CA TYR A 219 19.70 -13.05 10.56
C TYR A 219 20.01 -11.55 10.62
N TYR A 220 20.41 -11.02 11.78
CA TYR A 220 20.91 -9.64 11.86
C TYR A 220 21.83 -9.40 13.07
N LEU A 221 22.66 -8.37 12.98
CA LEU A 221 23.51 -7.80 14.01
C LEU A 221 23.05 -6.37 14.26
N CYS A 222 22.79 -6.03 15.51
CA CYS A 222 22.47 -4.68 15.93
C CYS A 222 23.56 -4.16 16.87
N SER A 223 24.10 -2.99 16.55
CA SER A 223 25.04 -2.23 17.38
C SER A 223 24.59 -0.77 17.43
N ASN A 224 25.21 0.03 18.29
CA ASN A 224 24.88 1.45 18.40
C ASN A 224 25.24 2.27 17.15
N ASP A 225 26.12 1.72 16.30
CA ASP A 225 26.74 2.45 15.18
C ASP A 225 26.55 1.72 13.85
N SER A 226 25.86 0.57 13.83
CA SER A 226 25.47 -0.12 12.60
C SER A 226 24.38 -1.17 12.83
N LEU A 227 23.55 -1.36 11.80
CA LEU A 227 22.57 -2.44 11.71
C LEU A 227 22.88 -3.26 10.46
N ALA A 228 23.24 -4.53 10.64
CA ALA A 228 23.59 -5.44 9.54
C ALA A 228 22.64 -6.64 9.51
N ILE A 229 22.16 -7.03 8.32
CA ILE A 229 21.10 -8.01 8.10
C ILE A 229 21.60 -9.03 7.09
N GLY A 230 21.46 -10.31 7.42
CA GLY A 230 21.91 -11.47 6.64
C GLY A 230 23.41 -11.66 6.72
N GLY A 231 23.90 -12.86 6.95
CA GLY A 231 25.33 -13.15 7.05
C GLY A 231 25.76 -14.38 6.24
N GLY A 232 26.95 -14.90 6.55
CA GLY A 232 27.57 -16.00 5.82
C GLY A 232 28.21 -15.52 4.52
N GLY A 233 29.40 -14.93 4.64
CA GLY A 233 30.09 -14.23 3.55
C GLY A 233 29.99 -12.72 3.71
N GLY A 234 28.99 -12.09 3.09
CA GLY A 234 28.69 -10.66 3.21
C GLY A 234 27.40 -10.39 3.99
N PHE A 235 27.01 -9.11 4.06
CA PHE A 235 25.72 -8.70 4.58
C PHE A 235 24.72 -8.44 3.46
N ALA A 236 23.49 -8.96 3.58
CA ALA A 236 22.43 -8.66 2.63
C ALA A 236 22.11 -7.16 2.62
N LEU A 237 22.09 -6.55 3.80
CA LEU A 237 21.94 -5.11 3.99
C LEU A 237 22.68 -4.68 5.24
N ARG A 238 23.53 -3.66 5.15
CA ARG A 238 24.14 -2.99 6.29
C ARG A 238 23.87 -1.50 6.20
N LEU A 239 23.37 -0.92 7.28
CA LEU A 239 23.15 0.51 7.44
C LEU A 239 24.12 1.05 8.49
N ASP A 240 24.74 2.19 8.21
CA ASP A 240 25.62 2.87 9.15
C ASP A 240 24.84 3.69 10.19
N GLY A 241 25.52 4.06 11.28
CA GLY A 241 24.90 4.70 12.45
C GLY A 241 24.29 6.08 12.18
N ASP A 242 24.75 6.74 11.13
CA ASP A 242 24.25 8.02 10.64
C ASP A 242 23.16 7.88 9.58
N LEU A 243 22.78 6.65 9.19
CA LEU A 243 21.75 6.37 8.19
C LEU A 243 21.89 7.19 6.89
N LEU A 244 23.11 7.59 6.53
CA LEU A 244 23.42 8.29 5.27
C LEU A 244 23.87 7.31 4.19
N THR A 245 24.59 6.27 4.61
CA THR A 245 25.17 5.29 3.70
C THR A 245 24.88 3.87 4.17
N GLY A 246 24.98 2.95 3.24
CA GLY A 246 24.85 1.54 3.51
C GLY A 246 25.56 0.69 2.47
N THR A 247 25.67 -0.60 2.77
CA THR A 247 26.23 -1.59 1.87
C THR A 247 25.29 -2.78 1.71
N SER A 248 25.34 -3.43 0.56
CA SER A 248 24.55 -4.61 0.26
C SER A 248 25.34 -5.57 -0.61
N GLY A 249 25.39 -6.83 -0.21
CA GLY A 249 26.09 -7.88 -0.92
C GLY A 249 25.33 -9.21 -0.90
N PRO A 250 25.88 -10.24 -1.55
CA PRO A 250 25.34 -11.58 -1.43
C PRO A 250 25.57 -12.14 -0.02
N CYS A 251 24.59 -12.89 0.48
CA CYS A 251 24.73 -13.62 1.75
C CYS A 251 24.11 -15.01 1.66
N GLU A 252 24.68 -15.96 2.39
CA GLU A 252 24.18 -17.33 2.45
C GLU A 252 22.86 -17.45 3.24
N THR A 253 22.66 -16.60 4.25
CA THR A 253 21.46 -16.64 5.11
C THR A 253 20.17 -16.55 4.31
N PHE A 254 20.12 -15.65 3.33
CA PHE A 254 18.92 -15.41 2.50
C PHE A 254 19.10 -15.83 1.04
N GLY A 255 20.32 -16.18 0.60
CA GLY A 255 20.60 -16.51 -0.79
C GLY A 255 20.32 -15.35 -1.75
N ASN A 256 20.38 -14.11 -1.26
CA ASN A 256 20.15 -12.91 -2.06
C ASN A 256 21.44 -12.49 -2.80
N ARG A 257 21.28 -11.67 -3.83
CA ARG A 257 22.35 -10.81 -4.38
C ARG A 257 22.23 -9.41 -3.78
N CYS A 258 23.02 -8.45 -4.26
CA CYS A 258 22.86 -7.04 -3.88
C CYS A 258 21.39 -6.60 -4.01
N LEU A 259 20.88 -5.97 -2.94
CA LEU A 259 19.51 -5.51 -2.81
C LEU A 259 19.32 -4.06 -3.32
N ALA A 260 20.41 -3.32 -3.50
CA ALA A 260 20.44 -1.98 -4.04
C ALA A 260 20.99 -1.97 -5.49
N HIS A 261 20.99 -0.82 -6.15
CA HIS A 261 21.60 -0.70 -7.49
C HIS A 261 23.13 -0.89 -7.47
N SER A 262 23.77 -0.54 -6.35
CA SER A 262 25.22 -0.62 -6.15
C SER A 262 25.54 -1.30 -4.82
N PRO A 263 26.67 -2.02 -4.68
CA PRO A 263 27.07 -2.64 -3.42
C PRO A 263 27.30 -1.66 -2.27
N GLU A 264 27.69 -0.42 -2.59
CA GLU A 264 27.76 0.72 -1.69
C GLU A 264 26.80 1.78 -2.21
N PHE A 265 26.03 2.40 -1.33
CA PHE A 265 25.00 3.36 -1.73
C PHE A 265 24.75 4.42 -0.67
N GLU A 266 24.27 5.57 -1.15
CA GLU A 266 23.69 6.62 -0.31
C GLU A 266 22.20 6.39 -0.13
N LEU A 267 21.72 6.59 1.09
CA LEU A 267 20.34 6.42 1.49
C LEU A 267 19.56 7.70 1.23
N LYS A 268 18.45 7.56 0.49
CA LYS A 268 17.49 8.64 0.29
C LYS A 268 16.66 8.90 1.54
N ASN A 269 16.17 7.83 2.16
CA ASN A 269 15.39 7.84 3.41
C ASN A 269 15.38 6.41 3.99
N VAL A 270 15.16 6.29 5.28
CA VAL A 270 14.91 5.03 5.98
C VAL A 270 13.64 5.17 6.80
N GLU A 271 12.74 4.21 6.66
CA GLU A 271 11.47 4.11 7.37
C GLU A 271 11.38 2.81 8.15
N LEU A 272 10.77 2.87 9.33
CA LEU A 272 10.47 1.71 10.14
C LEU A 272 8.97 1.68 10.42
N TRP A 273 8.34 0.58 10.02
CA TRP A 273 6.90 0.37 10.13
C TRP A 273 6.61 -0.74 11.15
N GLY A 274 5.89 -0.40 12.21
CA GLY A 274 5.39 -1.37 13.19
C GLY A 274 4.01 -1.90 12.78
N PHE A 275 3.63 -3.05 13.35
CA PHE A 275 2.29 -3.62 13.17
C PHE A 275 1.53 -3.55 14.49
N THR A 276 0.34 -2.96 14.47
CA THR A 276 -0.57 -2.91 15.60
C THR A 276 -1.85 -3.68 15.27
N HIS A 277 -2.39 -4.41 16.24
CA HIS A 277 -3.73 -4.96 16.13
C HIS A 277 -4.75 -3.81 16.07
N ALA A 278 -5.75 -3.96 15.20
CA ALA A 278 -6.88 -3.05 15.09
C ALA A 278 -7.83 -3.24 16.27
#